data_AF-A0A961RGK0-F1
#
_entry.id   AF-A0A961RGK0-F1
#
_cell.length_a   1.000
_cell.length_b   1.000
_cell.length_c   1.000
_cell.angle_alpha   90.00
_cell.angle_beta   90.00
_cell.angle_gamma   90.00
#
_symmetry.space_group_name_H-M   'P 1'
#
loop_
_entity.id
_entity.type
_entity.pdbx_description
1 polymer ?
#
loop_
_entity_poly.entity_id
_entity_poly.type
_entity_poly.pdbx_seq_one_letter_code
_entity_poly.pdbx_strand_id
1 'polypeptide(L)'
;MSFSNRTAQALLNSLFGKTSNFGVLASAPTIYVALSSTTPTEAGANVTEPSAGAYARVSTAAGDWNAATDADPSVVDNANAITFPAATADWLSGANITHFVLYDASTSGNVLGSGALDTAKAVLSGDTLSFAAGDLSISLD
;
A
#
# COMPACT_ATOMS: atom_id res chain seq x y z
N MET A 1 15.40 -11.10 -16.33
CA MET A 1 14.38 -12.14 -16.60
C MET A 1 13.22 -11.76 -15.72
N SER A 2 12.06 -11.44 -16.29
CA SER A 2 10.85 -11.11 -15.52
C SER A 2 9.73 -12.08 -15.84
N PHE A 3 8.61 -11.95 -15.12
CA PHE A 3 7.48 -12.84 -15.30
C PHE A 3 6.74 -12.52 -16.61
N SER A 4 5.90 -13.45 -17.08
CA SER A 4 4.95 -13.10 -18.15
C SER A 4 3.80 -12.27 -17.56
N ASN A 5 3.16 -11.41 -18.36
CA ASN A 5 2.00 -10.62 -17.96
C ASN A 5 0.93 -11.47 -17.26
N ARG A 6 0.65 -12.67 -17.81
CA ARG A 6 -0.31 -13.63 -17.22
C ARG A 6 0.09 -14.07 -15.81
N THR A 7 1.38 -14.32 -15.58
CA THR A 7 1.89 -14.74 -14.27
C THR A 7 1.89 -13.57 -13.29
N ALA A 8 2.37 -12.40 -13.72
CA ALA A 8 2.38 -11.20 -12.90
C ALA A 8 0.97 -10.82 -12.44
N GLN A 9 0.02 -10.77 -13.37
CA GLN A 9 -1.40 -10.54 -13.10
C GLN A 9 -1.98 -11.59 -12.14
N ALA A 10 -1.71 -12.87 -12.37
CA ALA A 10 -2.25 -13.94 -11.53
C ALA A 10 -1.78 -13.86 -10.07
N LEU A 11 -0.53 -13.45 -9.84
CA LEU A 11 0.05 -13.27 -8.50
C LEU A 11 -0.49 -12.00 -7.82
N LEU A 12 -0.55 -10.87 -8.54
CA LEU A 12 -1.16 -9.64 -8.01
C LEU A 12 -2.64 -9.86 -7.66
N ASN A 13 -3.42 -10.44 -8.56
CA ASN A 13 -4.83 -10.75 -8.27
C ASN A 13 -4.97 -11.64 -7.03
N SER A 14 -4.09 -12.63 -6.87
CA SER A 14 -4.10 -13.47 -5.68
C SER A 14 -3.82 -12.71 -4.39
N LEU A 15 -2.82 -11.81 -4.39
CA LEU A 15 -2.43 -11.06 -3.19
C LEU A 15 -3.54 -10.10 -2.73
N PHE A 16 -4.28 -9.54 -3.68
CA PHE A 16 -5.34 -8.55 -3.44
C PHE A 16 -6.76 -9.16 -3.38
N GLY A 17 -6.88 -10.49 -3.28
CA GLY A 17 -8.16 -11.18 -3.13
C GLY A 17 -9.08 -11.12 -4.35
N LYS A 18 -8.51 -10.93 -5.54
CA LYS A 18 -9.19 -10.95 -6.84
C LYS A 18 -9.11 -12.33 -7.49
N THR A 19 -9.92 -12.54 -8.54
CA THR A 19 -9.89 -13.79 -9.30
C THR A 19 -8.54 -13.95 -10.00
N SER A 20 -7.77 -14.96 -9.60
CA SER A 20 -6.48 -15.30 -10.21
C SER A 20 -6.64 -16.29 -11.37
N ASN A 21 -5.81 -16.13 -12.40
CA ASN A 21 -5.78 -17.00 -13.58
C ASN A 21 -5.18 -18.39 -13.29
N PHE A 22 -4.69 -18.61 -12.06
CA PHE A 22 -4.25 -19.91 -11.54
C PHE A 22 -5.30 -20.62 -10.68
N GLY A 23 -6.48 -20.02 -10.47
CA GLY A 23 -7.50 -20.50 -9.53
C GLY A 23 -7.33 -19.91 -8.13
N VAL A 24 -8.08 -20.40 -7.14
CA VAL A 24 -8.02 -19.90 -5.76
C VAL A 24 -6.70 -20.34 -5.12
N LEU A 25 -5.76 -19.42 -4.95
CA LEU A 25 -4.60 -19.60 -4.08
C LEU A 25 -5.05 -19.33 -2.64
N ALA A 26 -4.68 -20.21 -1.71
CA ALA A 26 -5.22 -20.20 -0.37
C ALA A 26 -4.74 -18.97 0.44
N SER A 27 -5.70 -18.11 0.78
CA SER A 27 -5.65 -16.93 1.66
C SER A 27 -4.76 -15.76 1.21
N ALA A 28 -5.39 -14.75 0.60
CA ALA A 28 -4.83 -13.40 0.58
C ALA A 28 -4.74 -12.85 2.02
N PRO A 29 -3.62 -12.21 2.43
CA PRO A 29 -3.57 -11.51 3.70
C PRO A 29 -4.50 -10.29 3.69
N THR A 30 -4.89 -9.81 4.87
CA THR A 30 -5.45 -8.45 4.98
C THR A 30 -4.33 -7.46 4.66
N ILE A 31 -4.55 -6.61 3.67
CA ILE A 31 -3.58 -5.57 3.31
C ILE A 31 -3.85 -4.33 4.17
N TYR A 32 -2.81 -3.84 4.82
CA TYR A 32 -2.81 -2.61 5.59
C TYR A 32 -1.98 -1.55 4.88
N VAL A 33 -2.58 -0.40 4.58
CA VAL A 33 -1.87 0.75 4.02
C VAL A 33 -1.23 1.53 5.16
N ALA A 34 0.09 1.66 5.08
CA ALA A 34 0.95 2.40 5.99
C ALA A 34 1.69 3.52 5.23
N LEU A 35 2.41 4.35 5.98
CA LEU A 35 3.16 5.48 5.45
C LEU A 35 4.63 5.39 5.87
N SER A 36 5.51 6.00 5.07
CA SER A 36 6.92 6.14 5.40
C SER A 36 7.49 7.49 5.01
N SER A 37 8.44 7.99 5.80
CA SER A 37 9.27 9.15 5.46
C SER A 37 10.59 8.79 4.76
N THR A 38 10.98 7.51 4.80
CA THR A 38 12.17 6.99 4.14
C THR A 38 11.78 6.05 3.00
N THR A 39 12.64 5.90 2.01
CA THR A 39 12.44 4.98 0.88
C THR A 39 12.53 3.53 1.36
N PRO A 40 11.44 2.75 1.31
CA PRO A 40 11.50 1.32 1.60
C PRO A 40 12.38 0.61 0.57
N THR A 41 12.98 -0.49 0.98
CA THR A 41 13.79 -1.34 0.10
C THR A 41 13.02 -2.58 -0.33
N GLU A 42 13.46 -3.23 -1.41
CA GLU A 42 12.93 -4.53 -1.87
C GLU A 42 13.05 -5.65 -0.82
N ALA A 43 13.94 -5.50 0.16
CA ALA A 43 14.06 -6.41 1.30
C ALA A 43 12.99 -6.16 2.40
N GLY A 44 12.07 -5.21 2.19
CA GLY A 44 11.09 -4.78 3.18
C GLY A 44 11.67 -3.97 4.35
N ALA A 45 12.89 -3.43 4.19
CA ALA A 45 13.58 -2.65 5.21
C ALA A 45 13.53 -1.13 4.92
N ASN A 46 14.12 -0.32 5.83
CA ASN A 46 14.21 1.14 5.74
C ASN A 46 12.86 1.88 5.72
N VAL A 47 11.88 1.36 6.47
CA VAL A 47 10.59 2.02 6.69
C VAL A 47 10.63 2.83 7.98
N THR A 48 10.51 4.15 7.87
CA THR A 48 10.29 5.07 9.00
C THR A 48 8.81 5.43 9.06
N GLU A 49 8.04 4.61 9.78
CA GLU A 49 6.60 4.74 9.95
C GLU A 49 6.25 5.73 11.09
N PRO A 50 5.20 6.56 10.94
CA PRO A 50 4.71 7.37 12.05
C PRO A 50 4.30 6.53 13.27
N SER A 51 4.49 7.08 14.47
CA SER A 51 4.11 6.42 15.74
C SER A 51 3.38 7.35 16.71
N ALA A 52 3.08 8.58 16.27
CA ALA A 52 2.45 9.63 17.07
C ALA A 52 1.11 10.08 16.48
N GLY A 53 0.41 10.97 17.19
CA GLY A 53 -0.74 11.70 16.65
C GLY A 53 -1.93 10.84 16.21
N ALA A 54 -2.21 9.74 16.91
CA ALA A 54 -3.27 8.79 16.59
C ALA A 54 -3.12 8.06 15.23
N TYR A 55 -1.93 8.08 14.64
CA TYR A 55 -1.64 7.31 13.43
C TYR A 55 -1.94 5.82 13.65
N ALA A 56 -2.62 5.22 12.67
CA ALA A 56 -2.81 3.79 12.55
C ALA A 56 -2.84 3.42 11.06
N ARG A 57 -2.32 2.23 10.72
CA ARG A 57 -2.43 1.68 9.36
C ARG A 57 -3.89 1.48 9.00
N VAL A 58 -4.24 1.69 7.73
CA VAL A 58 -5.61 1.51 7.25
C VAL A 58 -5.79 0.09 6.74
N SER A 59 -6.65 -0.70 7.40
CA SER A 59 -7.04 -2.03 6.92
C SER A 59 -7.87 -1.90 5.65
N THR A 60 -7.58 -2.75 4.66
CA THR A 60 -8.35 -2.82 3.40
C THR A 60 -9.01 -4.18 3.24
N ALA A 61 -10.03 -4.24 2.39
CA ALA A 61 -10.67 -5.45 1.91
C ALA A 61 -10.42 -5.63 0.41
N ALA A 62 -10.73 -6.82 -0.12
CA ALA A 62 -10.64 -7.07 -1.56
C ALA A 62 -11.50 -6.10 -2.40
N GLY A 63 -12.55 -5.52 -1.82
CA GLY A 63 -13.39 -4.50 -2.48
C GLY A 63 -12.72 -3.14 -2.66
N ASP A 64 -11.62 -2.87 -1.94
CA ASP A 64 -10.91 -1.59 -1.97
C ASP A 64 -9.82 -1.52 -3.04
N TRP A 65 -9.65 -2.59 -3.81
CA TRP A 65 -8.63 -2.71 -4.86
C TRP A 65 -9.29 -3.05 -6.19
N ASN A 66 -8.70 -2.66 -7.32
CA ASN A 66 -9.14 -3.11 -8.64
C ASN A 66 -8.52 -4.49 -8.98
N ALA A 67 -8.96 -5.07 -10.09
CA ALA A 67 -8.25 -6.23 -10.65
C ALA A 67 -6.97 -5.76 -11.35
N ALA A 68 -5.90 -6.55 -11.25
CA ALA A 68 -4.63 -6.24 -11.88
C ALA A 68 -4.72 -6.24 -13.42
N THR A 69 -3.98 -5.35 -14.08
CA THR A 69 -3.94 -5.25 -15.54
C THR A 69 -3.26 -6.45 -16.19
N ASP A 70 -3.69 -6.83 -17.40
CA ASP A 70 -2.99 -7.81 -18.25
C ASP A 70 -1.99 -7.06 -19.14
N ALA A 71 -0.92 -6.55 -18.53
CA ALA A 71 0.09 -5.69 -19.16
C ALA A 71 1.49 -5.99 -18.61
N ASP A 72 2.49 -5.36 -19.21
CA ASP A 72 3.88 -5.38 -18.76
C ASP A 72 4.33 -3.93 -18.46
N PRO A 73 4.45 -3.53 -17.17
CA PRO A 73 4.21 -4.33 -15.99
C PRO A 73 2.70 -4.51 -15.70
N SER A 74 2.35 -5.56 -14.95
CA SER A 74 0.99 -5.73 -14.42
C SER A 74 0.82 -4.80 -13.21
N VAL A 75 -0.29 -4.07 -13.15
CA VAL A 75 -0.54 -3.02 -12.14
C VAL A 75 -1.87 -3.26 -11.46
N VAL A 76 -1.91 -3.07 -10.13
CA VAL A 76 -3.13 -2.97 -9.33
C VAL A 76 -3.17 -1.63 -8.61
N ASP A 77 -4.35 -1.03 -8.55
CA ASP A 77 -4.60 0.22 -7.84
C ASP A 77 -5.80 0.12 -6.89
N ASN A 78 -5.95 1.09 -5.99
CA ASN A 78 -7.06 1.14 -5.06
C ASN A 78 -8.36 1.59 -5.75
N ALA A 79 -9.44 0.83 -5.58
CA ALA A 79 -10.77 1.12 -6.13
C ALA A 79 -11.54 2.17 -5.33
N ASN A 80 -11.26 2.29 -4.02
CA ASN A 80 -11.92 3.21 -3.10
C ASN A 80 -10.89 4.14 -2.46
N ALA A 81 -11.35 5.29 -1.97
CA ALA A 81 -10.48 6.19 -1.21
C ALA A 81 -10.01 5.52 0.10
N ILE A 82 -8.71 5.63 0.38
CA ILE A 82 -8.08 5.13 1.61
C ILE A 82 -7.83 6.32 2.52
N THR A 83 -8.53 6.38 3.65
CA THR A 83 -8.50 7.53 4.58
C THR A 83 -7.93 7.09 5.92
N PHE A 84 -6.90 7.81 6.39
CA PHE A 84 -6.28 7.57 7.68
C PHE A 84 -7.05 8.26 8.81
N PRO A 85 -6.84 7.89 10.08
CA PRO A 85 -7.35 8.64 11.21
C PRO A 85 -6.93 10.12 11.16
N ALA A 86 -7.73 11.01 11.73
CA ALA A 86 -7.34 12.41 11.86
C ALA A 86 -6.14 12.53 12.82
N ALA A 87 -5.15 13.33 12.45
CA ALA A 87 -3.95 13.52 13.23
C ALA A 87 -4.25 14.35 14.50
N THR A 88 -3.98 13.79 15.67
CA THR A 88 -4.13 14.51 16.96
C THR A 88 -2.88 15.28 17.36
N ALA A 89 -1.75 14.97 16.73
CA ALA A 89 -0.47 15.65 16.81
C ALA A 89 0.26 15.41 15.48
N ASP A 90 1.34 16.15 15.22
CA ASP A 90 2.17 15.91 14.05
C ASP A 90 2.65 14.45 14.04
N TRP A 91 2.44 13.77 12.92
CA TRP A 91 2.76 12.34 12.80
C TRP A 91 4.26 12.06 12.77
N LEU A 92 5.02 12.99 12.18
CA LEU A 92 6.47 12.97 12.18
C LEU A 92 6.99 14.35 12.56
N SER A 93 8.00 14.37 13.43
CA SER A 93 8.65 15.61 13.85
C SER A 93 9.55 16.14 12.74
N GLY A 94 9.06 17.10 11.97
CA GLY A 94 9.84 17.83 10.95
C GLY A 94 10.18 17.01 9.70
N ALA A 95 9.49 15.92 9.43
CA ALA A 95 9.68 15.09 8.23
C ALA A 95 8.38 14.92 7.46
N ASN A 96 8.50 14.81 6.14
CA ASN A 96 7.37 14.55 5.27
C ASN A 96 7.20 13.05 5.05
N ILE A 97 5.95 12.64 4.87
CA ILE A 97 5.62 11.35 4.28
C ILE A 97 6.01 11.39 2.81
N THR A 98 6.78 10.39 2.38
CA THR A 98 7.32 10.29 1.02
C THR A 98 6.89 9.00 0.33
N HIS A 99 6.46 7.98 1.07
CA HIS A 99 6.03 6.69 0.51
C HIS A 99 4.78 6.16 1.21
N PHE A 100 3.98 5.40 0.48
CA PHE A 100 3.03 4.45 1.06
C PHE A 100 3.68 3.06 1.11
N VAL A 101 3.23 2.24 2.05
CA VAL A 101 3.74 0.88 2.26
C VAL A 101 2.56 -0.05 2.52
N LEU A 102 2.57 -1.24 1.93
CA LEU A 102 1.58 -2.28 2.17
C LEU A 102 2.13 -3.30 3.16
N TYR A 103 1.36 -3.63 4.19
CA TYR A 103 1.70 -4.64 5.19
C TYR A 103 0.64 -5.74 5.27
N ASP A 104 1.04 -6.92 5.75
CA ASP A 104 0.14 -8.05 6.06
C ASP A 104 -0.47 -8.01 7.48
N ALA A 105 -0.11 -7.01 8.30
CA ALA A 105 -0.59 -6.87 9.67
C ALA A 105 -0.81 -5.41 10.09
N SER A 106 -1.70 -5.21 11.08
CA SER A 106 -2.04 -3.88 11.61
C SER A 106 -0.88 -3.22 12.40
N THR A 107 0.01 -4.03 12.96
CA THR A 107 1.27 -3.62 13.60
C THR A 107 2.34 -4.68 13.30
N SER A 108 3.62 -4.28 13.26
CA SER A 108 4.72 -5.17 12.82
C SER A 108 4.46 -5.72 11.40
N GLY A 109 4.50 -7.04 11.20
CA GLY A 109 4.22 -7.67 9.90
C GLY A 109 5.36 -7.54 8.88
N ASN A 110 5.07 -8.01 7.67
CA ASN A 110 5.97 -7.98 6.53
C ASN A 110 5.52 -6.94 5.51
N VAL A 111 6.48 -6.25 4.90
CA VAL A 111 6.23 -5.36 3.77
C VAL A 111 5.90 -6.20 2.54
N LEU A 112 4.77 -5.89 1.90
CA LEU A 112 4.27 -6.54 0.69
C LEU A 112 4.61 -5.74 -0.58
N GLY A 113 4.76 -4.42 -0.44
CA GLY A 113 5.07 -3.50 -1.52
C GLY A 113 5.05 -2.06 -1.04
N SER A 114 5.60 -1.15 -1.84
CA SER A 114 5.61 0.27 -1.54
C SER A 114 5.67 1.10 -2.82
N GLY A 115 5.22 2.35 -2.75
CA GLY A 115 5.38 3.32 -3.82
C GLY A 115 5.68 4.71 -3.27
N ALA A 116 6.39 5.50 -4.05
CA ALA A 116 6.65 6.90 -3.73
C ALA A 116 5.39 7.74 -3.95
N LEU A 117 5.19 8.75 -3.10
CA LEU A 117 4.20 9.80 -3.33
C LEU A 117 4.75 10.80 -4.34
N ASP A 118 3.91 11.27 -5.26
CA ASP A 118 4.27 12.33 -6.21
C ASP A 118 4.69 13.62 -5.51
N THR A 119 4.05 13.91 -4.36
CA THR A 119 4.35 15.07 -3.54
C THR A 119 4.52 14.63 -2.09
N ALA A 120 5.72 14.86 -1.54
CA ALA A 120 5.99 14.62 -0.13
C ALA A 120 5.10 15.51 0.75
N LYS A 121 4.45 14.94 1.75
CA LYS A 121 3.42 15.62 2.55
C LYS A 121 3.71 15.56 4.04
N ALA A 122 3.76 16.70 4.71
CA ALA A 122 3.69 16.75 6.17
C ALA A 122 2.25 16.48 6.61
N VAL A 123 2.07 15.77 7.73
CA VAL A 123 0.76 15.57 8.36
C VAL A 123 0.85 16.15 9.76
N LEU A 124 0.21 17.30 9.93
CA LEU A 124 0.22 18.09 11.15
C LEU A 124 -1.04 17.83 11.97
N SER A 125 -1.05 18.25 13.23
CA SER A 125 -2.25 18.18 14.07
C SER A 125 -3.46 18.83 13.38
N GLY A 126 -4.57 18.08 13.30
CA GLY A 126 -5.81 18.48 12.64
C GLY A 126 -5.95 18.02 11.18
N ASP A 127 -4.87 17.55 10.55
CA ASP A 127 -4.91 17.03 9.19
C ASP A 127 -5.52 15.62 9.12
N THR A 128 -6.14 15.30 7.98
CA THR A 128 -6.53 13.95 7.61
C THR A 128 -5.90 13.61 6.27
N LEU A 129 -5.00 12.63 6.25
CA LEU A 129 -4.41 12.13 5.01
C LEU A 129 -5.37 11.14 4.35
N SER A 130 -5.53 11.28 3.04
CA SER A 130 -6.36 10.41 2.21
C SER A 130 -5.70 10.24 0.84
N PHE A 131 -5.86 9.04 0.28
CA PHE A 131 -5.60 8.72 -1.11
C PHE A 131 -6.95 8.54 -1.82
N ALA A 132 -7.16 9.19 -2.96
CA ALA A 132 -8.34 8.97 -3.78
C ALA A 132 -8.25 7.61 -4.48
N ALA A 133 -9.36 7.15 -5.07
CA ALA A 133 -9.34 5.95 -5.91
C ALA A 133 -8.36 6.14 -7.08
N GLY A 134 -7.49 5.15 -7.30
CA GLY A 134 -6.45 5.17 -8.34
C GLY A 134 -5.11 5.78 -7.92
N ASP A 135 -5.00 6.39 -6.73
CA ASP A 135 -3.77 7.06 -6.29
C ASP A 135 -2.68 6.10 -5.78
N LEU A 136 -3.05 4.92 -5.29
CA LEU A 136 -2.11 3.91 -4.78
C LEU A 136 -1.96 2.79 -5.80
N SER A 137 -0.82 2.71 -6.47
CA SER A 137 -0.53 1.67 -7.46
C SER A 137 0.67 0.81 -7.10
N ILE A 138 0.54 -0.51 -7.22
CA ILE A 138 1.65 -1.48 -7.12
C ILE A 138 1.74 -2.27 -8.42
N SER A 139 2.97 -2.56 -8.85
CA SER A 139 3.21 -3.30 -10.08
C SER A 139 4.11 -4.50 -9.87
N LEU A 140 3.98 -5.49 -10.76
CA LEU A 140 4.87 -6.64 -10.87
C LEU A 140 5.29 -6.79 -12.35
N ASP A 141 6.60 -6.86 -12.56
CA ASP A 141 7.28 -7.14 -13.84
C ASP A 141 7.67 -8.63 -13.88
#